data_AF-A0A959DIR5-F1
#
_entry.id   AF-A0A959DIR5-F1
#
_cell.length_a   1.000
_cell.length_b   1.000
_cell.length_c   1.000
_cell.angle_alpha   90.00
_cell.angle_beta   90.00
_cell.angle_gamma   90.00
#
_symmetry.space_group_name_H-M   'P 1'
#
loop_
_entity.id
_entity.type
_entity.pdbx_description
1 polymer ?
#
loop_
_entity_poly.entity_id
_entity_poly.type
_entity_poly.pdbx_seq_one_letter_code
_entity_poly.pdbx_strand_id
1 'polypeptide(L)'
;IIEESISSEVKLCVSPISITNINYIIGKLENRRKADTQTKKILRIVNVENVGQTIINKAANSKFKDFEDGVQNYCAEESGHEIIITRNTKDYKESELSILTPREYLAKIQNE
;
A
#
# COMPACT_ATOMS: atom_id res chain seq x y z
N ILE A 1 7.86 10.81 3.91
CA ILE A 1 6.65 10.31 3.20
C ILE A 1 5.39 10.77 3.90
N ILE A 2 5.12 10.37 5.15
CA ILE A 2 3.92 10.88 5.87
C ILE A 2 4.00 12.41 6.04
N GLU A 3 5.16 12.93 6.42
CA GLU A 3 5.38 14.40 6.53
C GLU A 3 5.16 15.09 5.18
N GLU A 4 5.77 14.57 4.11
CA GLU A 4 5.56 15.04 2.72
C GLU A 4 4.09 14.95 2.26
N SER A 5 3.33 14.01 2.82
CA SER A 5 1.91 13.91 2.52
C SER A 5 1.08 14.99 3.22
N ILE A 6 1.51 15.41 4.41
CA ILE A 6 0.87 16.47 5.17
C ILE A 6 1.19 17.84 4.57
N SER A 7 2.39 18.04 4.01
CA SER A 7 2.73 19.26 3.24
C SER A 7 1.99 19.37 1.90
N SER A 8 1.14 18.39 1.55
CA SER A 8 0.35 18.29 0.31
C SER A 8 1.17 18.08 -0.97
N GLU A 9 2.42 17.67 -0.85
CA GLU A 9 3.28 17.35 -2.01
C GLU A 9 3.09 15.91 -2.49
N VAL A 10 2.62 15.01 -1.60
CA VAL A 10 2.44 13.59 -1.91
C VAL A 10 1.08 13.06 -1.44
N LYS A 11 0.28 12.53 -2.35
CA LYS A 11 -0.94 11.80 -1.98
C LYS A 11 -0.61 10.34 -1.69
N LEU A 12 -0.96 9.86 -0.50
CA LEU A 12 -0.75 8.45 -0.12
C LEU A 12 -1.99 7.63 -0.40
N CYS A 13 -1.83 6.55 -1.15
CA CYS A 13 -2.87 5.56 -1.43
C CYS A 13 -2.46 4.19 -0.90
N VAL A 14 -3.43 3.40 -0.45
CA VAL A 14 -3.22 2.02 0.05
C VAL A 14 -4.33 1.10 -0.43
N SER A 15 -4.03 -0.20 -0.53
CA SER A 15 -5.07 -1.21 -0.70
C SER A 15 -5.89 -1.38 0.60
N PRO A 16 -7.13 -1.90 0.52
CA PRO A 16 -7.91 -2.26 1.70
C PRO A 16 -7.19 -3.31 2.57
N ILE A 17 -6.41 -4.21 1.97
CA ILE A 17 -5.67 -5.27 2.67
C ILE A 17 -4.67 -4.67 3.66
N SER A 18 -3.98 -3.59 3.27
CA SER A 18 -3.03 -2.93 4.16
C SER A 18 -3.73 -2.38 5.41
N ILE A 19 -4.93 -1.81 5.27
CA ILE A 19 -5.73 -1.33 6.40
C ILE A 19 -6.19 -2.47 7.31
N THR A 20 -6.70 -3.57 6.74
CA THR A 20 -7.16 -4.72 7.52
C THR A 20 -5.99 -5.38 8.27
N ASN A 21 -4.83 -5.52 7.62
CA ASN A 21 -3.63 -6.10 8.22
C ASN A 21 -3.10 -5.24 9.36
N ILE A 22 -3.05 -3.91 9.19
CA ILE A 22 -2.64 -3.00 10.25
C ILE A 22 -3.60 -3.09 11.45
N ASN A 23 -4.91 -3.06 11.22
CA ASN A 23 -5.89 -3.19 12.30
C ASN A 23 -5.72 -4.52 13.06
N TYR A 24 -5.60 -5.63 12.33
CA TYR A 24 -5.41 -6.96 12.91
C TYR A 24 -4.13 -7.04 13.76
N ILE A 25 -3.00 -6.58 13.23
CA ILE A 25 -1.71 -6.60 13.94
C ILE A 25 -1.78 -5.78 15.22
N ILE A 26 -2.30 -4.55 15.18
CA ILE A 26 -2.44 -3.70 16.38
C ILE A 26 -3.41 -4.35 17.38
N GLY A 27 -4.50 -4.95 16.91
CA GLY A 27 -5.47 -5.64 17.77
C GLY A 27 -4.84 -6.80 18.53
N LYS A 28 -3.95 -7.55 17.87
CA LYS A 28 -3.21 -8.68 18.45
C LYS A 28 -2.11 -8.24 19.42
N LEU A 29 -1.39 -7.16 19.10
CA LEU A 29 -0.27 -6.66 19.91
C LEU A 29 -0.74 -5.82 21.11
N GLU A 30 -1.88 -5.17 20.99
CA GLU A 30 -2.41 -4.28 22.02
C GLU A 30 -3.84 -4.67 22.44
N ASN A 31 -4.85 -4.11 21.76
CA ASN A 31 -6.26 -4.45 21.94
C ASN A 31 -7.11 -3.80 20.84
N ARG A 32 -8.36 -4.28 20.72
CA ARG A 32 -9.34 -3.78 19.75
C ARG A 32 -9.55 -2.27 19.79
N ARG A 33 -9.68 -1.68 20.99
CA ARG A 33 -9.93 -0.23 21.14
C ARG A 33 -8.79 0.60 20.56
N LYS A 34 -7.54 0.18 20.80
CA LYS A 34 -6.37 0.85 20.22
C LYS A 34 -6.31 0.62 18.71
N ALA A 35 -6.55 -0.58 18.21
CA ALA A 35 -6.61 -0.88 16.78
C ALA A 35 -7.61 0.03 16.03
N ASP A 36 -8.83 0.16 16.54
CA ASP A 36 -9.86 1.02 15.96
C ASP A 36 -9.45 2.50 15.97
N THR A 37 -8.82 2.94 17.07
CA THR A 37 -8.32 4.31 17.20
C THR A 37 -7.20 4.62 16.22
N GLN A 38 -6.23 3.72 16.06
CA GLN A 38 -5.12 3.91 15.11
C GLN A 38 -5.58 3.82 13.66
N THR A 39 -6.50 2.90 13.36
CA THR A 39 -7.09 2.77 12.01
C THR A 39 -7.75 4.08 11.59
N LYS A 40 -8.55 4.70 12.46
CA LYS A 40 -9.16 6.01 12.19
C LYS A 40 -8.15 7.12 11.97
N LYS A 41 -6.98 7.07 12.61
CA LYS A 41 -5.91 8.05 12.38
C LYS A 41 -5.25 7.85 11.02
N ILE A 42 -4.96 6.60 10.65
CA ILE A 42 -4.36 6.26 9.35
C ILE A 42 -5.27 6.69 8.20
N LEU A 43 -6.58 6.44 8.33
CA LEU A 43 -7.58 6.82 7.33
C LEU A 43 -7.73 8.35 7.12
N ARG A 44 -7.14 9.18 7.98
CA ARG A 44 -7.07 10.64 7.75
C ARG A 44 -5.89 11.07 6.88
N ILE A 45 -4.94 10.16 6.65
CA ILE A 45 -3.67 10.43 5.96
C ILE A 45 -3.65 9.76 4.59
N VAL A 46 -4.33 8.62 4.44
CA VAL A 46 -4.31 7.82 3.21
C VAL A 46 -5.67 7.75 2.55
N ASN A 47 -5.66 7.66 1.22
CA ASN A 47 -6.79 7.22 0.44
C ASN A 47 -6.77 5.69 0.32
N VAL A 48 -7.92 5.06 0.49
CA VAL A 48 -8.04 3.61 0.30
C VAL A 48 -8.59 3.35 -1.10
N GLU A 49 -7.83 2.62 -1.88
CA GLU A 49 -8.23 2.20 -3.23
C GLU A 49 -9.21 1.03 -3.17
N ASN A 50 -9.92 0.78 -4.27
CA ASN A 50 -10.92 -0.28 -4.32
C ASN A 50 -10.31 -1.59 -4.83
N VAL A 51 -10.66 -2.70 -4.18
CA VAL A 51 -10.39 -4.05 -4.67
C VAL A 51 -11.71 -4.70 -5.05
N GLY A 52 -11.82 -5.13 -6.31
CA GLY A 52 -13.00 -5.79 -6.86
C GLY A 52 -12.65 -7.04 -7.66
N GLN A 53 -13.65 -7.63 -8.31
CA GLN A 53 -13.53 -8.90 -9.03
C GLN A 53 -12.37 -8.90 -10.05
N THR A 54 -12.19 -7.81 -10.80
CA THR A 54 -11.12 -7.70 -11.80
C THR A 54 -9.74 -7.87 -11.19
N ILE A 55 -9.46 -7.16 -10.09
CA ILE A 55 -8.18 -7.22 -9.37
C ILE A 55 -7.94 -8.62 -8.82
N ILE A 56 -8.97 -9.23 -8.21
CA ILE A 56 -8.89 -10.60 -7.69
C ILE A 56 -8.59 -11.61 -8.80
N ASN A 57 -9.26 -11.49 -9.95
CA ASN A 57 -9.02 -12.36 -11.11
C ASN A 57 -7.61 -12.18 -11.66
N LYS A 58 -7.12 -10.94 -11.77
CA LYS A 58 -5.74 -10.67 -12.20
C LYS A 58 -4.73 -11.30 -11.26
N ALA A 59 -4.87 -11.06 -9.95
CA ALA A 59 -3.99 -11.65 -8.93
C ALA A 59 -3.99 -13.18 -8.98
N ALA A 60 -5.16 -13.81 -9.12
CA ALA A 60 -5.31 -15.26 -9.16
C ALA A 60 -4.67 -15.92 -10.39
N ASN A 61 -4.53 -15.18 -11.49
CA ASN A 61 -3.90 -15.66 -12.73
C ASN A 61 -2.46 -15.13 -12.91
N SER A 62 -1.91 -14.46 -11.89
CA SER A 62 -0.59 -13.85 -11.97
C SER A 62 0.53 -14.81 -11.56
N LYS A 63 1.77 -14.36 -11.78
CA LYS A 63 2.98 -15.07 -11.35
C LYS A 63 3.48 -14.63 -9.98
N PHE A 64 2.78 -13.70 -9.31
CA PHE A 64 3.13 -13.31 -7.95
C PHE A 64 3.10 -14.54 -7.04
N LYS A 65 4.18 -14.73 -6.29
CA LYS A 65 4.30 -15.87 -5.38
C LYS A 65 3.31 -15.76 -4.22
N ASP A 66 3.15 -14.55 -3.68
CA ASP A 66 2.16 -14.25 -2.66
C ASP A 66 0.93 -13.63 -3.31
N PHE A 67 -0.25 -14.17 -2.99
CA PHE A 67 -1.50 -13.67 -3.53
C PHE A 67 -1.81 -12.25 -3.03
N GLU A 68 -1.45 -11.92 -1.78
CA GLU A 68 -1.62 -10.57 -1.23
C GLU A 68 -0.81 -9.55 -2.03
N ASP A 69 0.46 -9.84 -2.32
CA ASP A 69 1.31 -8.95 -3.12
C ASP A 69 0.74 -8.76 -4.53
N GLY A 70 0.22 -9.82 -5.14
CA GLY A 70 -0.49 -9.73 -6.42
C GLY A 70 -1.73 -8.84 -6.34
N VAL A 71 -2.58 -8.99 -5.31
CA VAL A 71 -3.76 -8.12 -5.13
C VAL A 71 -3.36 -6.67 -4.89
N GLN A 72 -2.34 -6.41 -4.07
CA GLN A 72 -1.82 -5.06 -3.83
C GLN A 72 -1.25 -4.44 -5.11
N ASN A 73 -0.54 -5.22 -5.92
CA ASN A 73 -0.01 -4.79 -7.21
C ASN A 73 -1.13 -4.40 -8.19
N TYR A 74 -2.07 -5.30 -8.45
CA TYR A 74 -3.15 -5.03 -9.40
C TYR A 74 -4.13 -3.97 -8.88
N CYS A 75 -4.23 -3.78 -7.56
CA CYS A 75 -4.94 -2.64 -6.98
C CYS A 75 -4.27 -1.31 -7.36
N ALA A 76 -2.94 -1.23 -7.32
CA ALA A 76 -2.22 -0.04 -7.72
C ALA A 76 -2.36 0.21 -9.24
N GLU A 77 -2.18 -0.82 -10.07
CA GLU A 77 -2.32 -0.72 -11.53
C GLU A 77 -3.72 -0.26 -11.95
N GLU A 78 -4.79 -0.88 -11.43
CA GLU A 78 -6.18 -0.54 -11.79
C GLU A 78 -6.59 0.85 -11.29
N SER A 79 -5.98 1.33 -10.21
CA SER A 79 -6.16 2.69 -9.71
C SER A 79 -5.30 3.74 -10.43
N GLY A 80 -4.50 3.34 -11.42
CA GLY A 80 -3.67 4.24 -12.23
C GLY A 80 -2.41 4.74 -11.51
N HIS A 81 -1.95 4.04 -10.47
CA HIS A 81 -0.71 4.38 -9.77
C HIS A 81 0.49 3.79 -10.51
N GLU A 82 1.56 4.57 -10.63
CA GLU A 82 2.80 4.16 -11.32
C GLU A 82 3.88 3.63 -10.36
N ILE A 83 3.71 3.85 -9.06
CA ILE A 83 4.72 3.55 -8.04
C ILE A 83 4.10 2.78 -6.87
N ILE A 84 4.75 1.69 -6.46
CA ILE A 84 4.53 1.05 -5.15
C ILE A 84 5.72 1.32 -4.26
N ILE A 85 5.44 1.82 -3.06
CA ILE A 85 6.45 2.04 -2.02
C ILE A 85 6.44 0.87 -1.04
N THR A 86 7.49 0.05 -1.05
CA THR A 86 7.59 -1.12 -0.18
C THR A 86 9.02 -1.38 0.26
N ARG A 87 9.19 -1.94 1.47
CA ARG A 87 10.50 -2.47 1.90
C ARG A 87 10.78 -3.86 1.33
N ASN A 88 9.79 -4.50 0.73
CA ASN A 88 9.85 -5.87 0.25
C ASN A 88 9.97 -5.95 -1.28
N THR A 89 10.88 -5.16 -1.86
CA THR A 89 11.00 -5.00 -3.33
C THR A 89 11.21 -6.33 -4.06
N LYS A 90 11.88 -7.30 -3.42
CA LYS A 90 12.16 -8.64 -3.97
C LYS A 90 10.92 -9.48 -4.31
N ASP A 91 9.78 -9.20 -3.69
CA ASP A 91 8.55 -9.98 -3.89
C ASP A 91 7.64 -9.35 -4.96
N TYR A 92 8.01 -8.15 -5.44
CA TYR A 92 7.33 -7.42 -6.52
C TYR A 92 8.03 -7.54 -7.87
N LYS A 93 8.80 -8.61 -8.10
CA LYS A 93 9.55 -8.81 -9.35
C LYS A 93 8.68 -8.96 -10.60
N GLU A 94 7.44 -9.40 -10.41
CA GLU A 94 6.45 -9.57 -11.48
C GLU A 94 5.63 -8.29 -11.73
N SER A 95 5.89 -7.21 -10.99
CA SER A 95 5.22 -5.92 -11.16
C SER A 95 5.74 -5.19 -12.39
N GLU A 96 4.83 -4.58 -13.15
CA GLU A 96 5.17 -3.61 -14.20
C GLU A 96 5.31 -2.18 -13.66
N LEU A 97 5.03 -1.97 -12.38
CA LEU A 97 5.12 -0.68 -11.70
C LEU A 97 6.54 -0.38 -11.22
N SER A 98 6.82 0.90 -10.97
CA SER A 98 8.05 1.31 -10.30
C SER A 98 7.99 0.90 -8.83
N ILE A 99 8.92 0.03 -8.41
CA ILE A 99 9.00 -0.45 -7.03
C ILE A 99 10.13 0.27 -6.32
N LEU A 100 9.80 1.09 -5.33
CA LEU A 100 10.77 1.87 -4.56
C LEU A 100 10.68 1.55 -3.08
N THR A 101 11.83 1.52 -2.42
CA THR A 101 11.85 1.62 -0.95
C THR A 101 11.47 3.03 -0.50
N PRO A 102 10.99 3.21 0.75
CA PRO A 102 10.74 4.54 1.29
C PRO A 102 11.95 5.48 1.18
N ARG A 103 13.16 4.94 1.34
CA ARG A 103 14.41 5.70 1.24
C ARG A 103 14.69 6.15 -0.19
N GLU A 104 14.52 5.27 -1.16
CA GLU A 104 14.70 5.61 -2.58
C GLU A 104 13.68 6.63 -3.05
N TYR A 105 12.42 6.48 -2.66
CA TYR A 105 11.37 7.45 -3.00
C TYR A 105 11.66 8.84 -2.42
N LEU A 106 12.03 8.91 -1.12
CA LEU A 106 12.41 10.18 -0.49
C LEU A 106 13.62 10.84 -1.17
N ALA A 107 14.65 10.06 -1.50
CA ALA A 107 15.79 10.58 -2.22
C ALA A 107 15.42 11.09 -3.63
N LYS A 108 14.43 10.47 -4.28
CA LYS A 108 13.95 10.92 -5.60
C LYS A 108 13.27 12.28 -5.52
N ILE A 109 12.32 12.46 -4.60
CA ILE A 109 11.53 13.70 -4.51
C ILE A 109 12.29 14.88 -3.89
N GLN A 110 13.36 14.63 -3.12
CA GLN A 110 14.21 15.70 -2.56
C GLN A 110 15.25 16.24 -3.57
N ASN A 111 15.44 15.53 -4.68
CA ASN A 111 16.36 15.91 -5.76
C ASN A 111 15.62 16.46 -7.00
N GLU A 112 14.29 16.60 -6.93
CA GLU A 112 13.45 17.31 -7.90
C GLU A 112 13.25 18.76 -7.44
#